data_AF-A0A7K0U645-F1
#
_entry.id   AF-A0A7K0U645-F1
#
_cell.length_a   1.000
_cell.length_b   1.000
_cell.length_c   1.000
_cell.angle_alpha   90.00
_cell.angle_beta   90.00
_cell.angle_gamma   90.00
#
_symmetry.space_group_name_H-M   'P 1'
#
loop_
_entity.id
_entity.type
_entity.pdbx_description
1 polymer ?
#
loop_
_entity_poly.entity_id
_entity_poly.type
_entity_poly.pdbx_seq_one_letter_code
_entity_poly.pdbx_strand_id
1 'polypeptide(L)' 'MTRSERAKDGKSKLLTAPIAGQGVWTASPLRESPVTTIERSSEGRVPELVPLRYGRMLATPFTYFRGAP' A
#
# COMPACT_ATOMS: atom_id res chain seq x y z
N MET A 1 4.21 -31.11 -7.99
CA MET A 1 3.53 -30.29 -9.00
C MET A 1 4.45 -30.09 -10.20
N THR A 2 4.06 -30.56 -11.38
CA THR A 2 4.84 -30.45 -12.61
C THR A 2 4.73 -29.04 -13.23
N ARG A 3 5.59 -28.70 -14.21
CA ARG A 3 5.52 -27.41 -14.92
C ARG A 3 4.16 -27.23 -15.63
N SER A 4 3.63 -28.29 -16.24
CA SER A 4 2.34 -28.28 -16.94
C SER A 4 1.19 -28.01 -15.98
N GLU A 5 1.19 -28.65 -14.80
CA GLU A 5 0.21 -28.41 -13.75
C GLU A 5 0.21 -26.95 -13.28
N ARG A 6 1.39 -26.33 -13.09
CA ARG A 6 1.48 -24.91 -12.72
C ARG A 6 0.92 -23.97 -13.79
N ALA A 7 1.20 -24.26 -15.07
CA ALA A 7 0.67 -23.47 -16.17
C ALA A 7 -0.86 -23.56 -16.25
N LYS A 8 -1.42 -24.77 -16.05
CA LYS A 8 -2.87 -25.00 -16.02
C LYS A 8 -3.54 -24.29 -14.84
N ASP A 9 -2.96 -24.37 -13.65
CA ASP A 9 -3.48 -23.68 -12.46
C ASP A 9 -3.46 -22.15 -12.67
N GLY A 10 -2.35 -21.58 -13.13
CA GLY A 10 -2.24 -20.14 -13.42
C GLY A 10 -3.27 -19.66 -14.44
N LYS A 11 -3.50 -20.43 -15.52
CA LYS A 11 -4.54 -20.11 -16.51
C LYS A 11 -5.94 -20.14 -15.90
N SER A 12 -6.22 -21.04 -14.95
CA SER A 12 -7.52 -21.11 -14.28
C SER A 12 -7.79 -19.88 -13.39
N LYS A 13 -6.76 -19.26 -12.81
CA LYS A 13 -6.90 -18.05 -11.96
C LYS A 13 -7.39 -16.83 -12.72
N LEU A 14 -7.24 -16.79 -14.04
CA LEU A 14 -7.75 -15.70 -14.87
C LEU A 14 -9.29 -15.54 -14.77
N LEU A 15 -10.01 -16.61 -14.40
CA LEU A 15 -11.45 -16.58 -14.20
C LEU A 15 -11.85 -15.76 -12.96
N THR A 16 -11.05 -15.80 -11.90
CA THR A 16 -11.32 -15.10 -10.64
C THR A 16 -10.56 -13.78 -10.51
N ALA A 17 -9.44 -13.64 -11.24
CA ALA A 17 -8.54 -12.49 -11.19
C ALA A 17 -8.03 -12.15 -12.61
N PRO A 18 -8.90 -11.60 -13.49
CA PRO A 18 -8.53 -11.31 -14.87
C PRO A 18 -7.45 -10.22 -14.95
N ILE A 19 -6.51 -10.37 -15.90
CA ILE A 19 -5.40 -9.41 -16.10
C ILE A 19 -5.92 -7.99 -16.36
N ALA A 20 -7.00 -7.84 -17.14
CA ALA A 20 -7.59 -6.54 -17.45
C ALA A 20 -8.12 -5.80 -16.21
N GLY A 21 -8.44 -6.52 -15.13
CA GLY A 21 -8.84 -5.93 -13.84
C GLY A 21 -7.66 -5.69 -12.89
N GLN A 22 -6.47 -6.20 -13.20
CA GLN A 22 -5.27 -5.94 -12.40
C GLN A 22 -4.81 -4.51 -12.62
N GLY A 23 -4.52 -3.80 -11.53
CA GLY A 23 -4.08 -2.40 -11.56
C GLY A 23 -5.20 -1.38 -11.40
N VAL A 24 -6.48 -1.79 -11.49
CA VAL A 24 -7.59 -0.97 -11.01
C VAL A 24 -7.67 -1.12 -9.50
N TRP A 25 -7.34 -0.06 -8.79
CA TRP A 25 -7.49 0.01 -7.34
C TRP A 25 -8.50 1.09 -6.97
N THR A 26 -9.52 0.68 -6.22
CA THR A 26 -10.51 1.59 -5.63
C THR A 26 -10.41 1.43 -4.12
N ALA A 27 -10.19 2.53 -3.42
CA ALA A 27 -10.19 2.53 -1.96
C ALA A 27 -11.58 2.12 -1.44
N SER A 28 -11.62 1.22 -0.46
CA SER A 28 -12.84 0.98 0.30
C SER A 28 -13.28 2.29 0.99
N PRO A 29 -14.57 2.64 1.01
CA PRO A 29 -15.05 3.80 1.76
C PRO A 29 -14.86 3.63 3.28
N LEU A 30 -14.66 2.40 3.76
CA LEU A 30 -14.35 2.08 5.16
C LEU A 30 -12.85 2.14 5.47
N ARG A 31 -12.00 2.45 4.48
CA ARG A 31 -10.56 2.56 4.69
C ARG A 31 -10.25 3.79 5.54
N GLU A 32 -9.38 3.62 6.52
CA GLU A 32 -8.84 4.73 7.28
C GLU A 32 -8.05 5.72 6.41
N SER A 33 -8.14 7.01 6.75
CA SER A 33 -7.38 8.06 6.08
C SER A 33 -5.87 7.82 6.26
N PRO A 34 -5.07 7.89 5.17
CA PRO A 34 -3.61 7.82 5.26
C PRO A 34 -3.03 8.85 6.25
N VAL A 35 -3.65 10.02 6.36
CA VAL A 35 -3.25 11.08 7.28
C VAL A 35 -3.41 10.61 8.73
N THR A 36 -4.57 10.04 9.06
CA THR A 36 -4.85 9.50 10.40
C THR A 36 -3.89 8.38 10.79
N THR A 37 -3.53 7.51 9.84
CA THR A 37 -2.51 6.47 10.08
C THR A 37 -1.13 7.08 10.38
N ILE A 38 -0.74 8.14 9.66
CA ILE A 38 0.52 8.85 9.90
C ILE A 38 0.51 9.56 11.27
N GLU A 39 -0.59 10.22 11.62
CA GLU A 39 -0.78 10.91 12.91
C GLU A 39 -0.65 9.92 14.07
N ARG A 40 -1.37 8.79 14.02
CA ARG A 40 -1.28 7.74 15.04
C ARG A 40 0.14 7.19 15.20
N SER A 41 0.85 6.95 14.09
CA SER A 41 2.26 6.52 14.14
C SER A 41 3.24 7.59 14.69
N SER A 42 2.73 8.81 14.95
CA SER A 42 3.50 9.89 15.58
C SER A 42 3.28 9.97 17.09
N GLU A 43 2.36 9.20 17.65
CA GLU A 43 2.13 9.12 19.10
C GLU A 43 3.43 8.68 19.81
N GLY A 44 3.77 9.36 20.90
CA GLY A 44 5.00 9.10 21.69
C GLY A 44 6.29 9.64 21.07
N ARG A 45 6.25 10.30 19.90
CA ARG A 45 7.42 11.00 19.35
C ARG A 45 7.63 12.37 19.99
N VAL A 46 8.86 12.87 19.90
CA VAL A 46 9.22 14.26 20.26
C VAL A 46 8.41 15.22 19.37
N PRO A 47 7.49 16.04 19.91
CA PRO A 47 6.55 16.84 19.13
C PRO A 47 7.22 17.77 18.11
N GLU A 48 8.35 18.36 18.47
CA GLU A 48 9.12 19.30 17.65
C GLU A 48 9.72 18.63 16.40
N LEU A 49 9.89 17.31 16.41
CA LEU A 49 10.44 16.54 15.29
C LEU A 49 9.37 15.95 14.37
N VAL A 50 8.08 15.96 14.76
CA VAL A 50 6.97 15.46 13.94
C VAL A 50 6.85 16.23 12.61
N PRO A 51 6.92 17.58 12.58
CA PRO A 51 6.89 18.33 11.32
C PRO A 51 8.04 17.96 10.37
N LEU A 52 9.25 17.72 10.91
CA LEU A 52 10.40 17.30 10.10
C LEU A 52 10.17 15.93 9.45
N ARG A 53 9.56 14.99 10.17
CA ARG A 53 9.16 13.69 9.61
C ARG A 53 8.20 13.88 8.43
N TYR A 54 7.16 14.68 8.61
CA TYR A 54 6.16 14.91 7.57
C TYR A 54 6.78 15.58 6.33
N GLY A 55 7.62 16.60 6.54
CA GLY A 55 8.34 17.26 5.44
C GLY A 55 9.20 16.28 4.63
N ARG A 56 9.87 15.32 5.28
CA ARG A 56 10.67 14.29 4.60
C ARG A 56 9.81 13.28 3.85
N MET A 57 8.65 12.90 4.39
CA MET A 57 7.72 12.00 3.73
C MET A 57 7.10 12.64 2.47
N LEU A 58 6.77 13.93 2.53
CA LEU A 58 6.13 14.69 1.45
C LEU A 58 7.03 14.93 0.23
N ALA A 59 8.35 14.73 0.33
CA ALA A 59 9.28 15.03 -0.76
C ALA A 59 8.96 14.31 -2.07
N THR A 60 8.54 13.04 -2.01
CA THR A 60 8.11 12.23 -3.14
C THR A 60 7.11 11.15 -2.71
N PRO A 61 6.31 10.57 -3.64
CA PRO A 61 5.51 9.38 -3.31
C PRO A 61 6.35 8.23 -2.75
N PHE A 62 7.58 8.06 -3.24
CA PHE A 62 8.47 7.03 -2.74
C PHE A 62 8.95 7.29 -1.31
N THR A 63 9.19 8.54 -0.90
CA THR A 63 9.60 8.84 0.49
C THR A 63 8.46 8.59 1.47
N TYR A 64 7.21 8.79 1.04
CA TYR A 64 6.04 8.33 1.79
C TYR A 64 6.11 6.81 2.01
N PHE A 65 6.22 5.99 0.96
CA PHE A 65 6.23 4.52 1.11
C PHE A 65 7.42 3.97 1.93
N ARG A 66 8.50 4.75 2.08
CA ARG A 66 9.68 4.40 2.88
C ARG A 66 9.59 4.83 4.36
N GLY A 67 8.68 5.76 4.69
CA GLY A 67 8.57 6.36 6.03
C GLY A 67 7.16 6.30 6.64
N ALA A 68 6.19 5.80 5.88
CA ALA A 68 4.85 5.48 6.35
C ALA A 68 4.89 4.18 7.19
N PRO A 69 4.03 4.08 8.21
CA PRO A 69 3.87 2.88 9.02
C PRO A 69 3.30 1.70 8.22
#